data_AF-A0A1W1CFD2-F1
#
_entry.id   AF-A0A1W1CFD2-F1
#
_cell.length_a   1.000
_cell.length_b   1.000
_cell.length_c   1.000
_cell.angle_alpha   90.00
_cell.angle_beta   90.00
_cell.angle_gamma   90.00
#
_symmetry.space_group_name_H-M   'P 1'
#
loop_
_entity.id
_entity.type
_entity.pdbx_description
1 polymer ?
#
loop_
_entity_poly.entity_id
_entity_poly.type
_entity_poly.pdbx_seq_one_letter_code
_entity_poly.pdbx_strand_id
1 'polypeptide(L)'
;MVDADALSKTEADKFRNLTNPKAQEKYYTELLNSLETNINTLREKGLDSKTAVEATIKEMGDETKANQQQADRINDCGSNQTCVDEEIKKISDELIIDENESAEITNQEDSQTPTSQPTSSPTQGSSKLKKTGQTTSYEQFDDGYYQIGIAPSYSRSGDIVTDNVTGLQWQDDEEVGQVRKTWEEAKSYCSALSVGGQSDWRLPTPKELMMIVDNSKFDSALDSTFVNVTSYRYWSSTSYASDSSYAWIVNFYDGNVHWNSKTNEYSVRCVRGGQ
;
A
#
# COMPACT_ATOMS: atom_id res chain seq x y z
N MET A 1 1.91 10.61 -5.82
CA MET A 1 2.24 11.91 -6.44
C MET A 1 3.75 12.10 -6.50
N VAL A 2 4.48 12.08 -5.38
CA VAL A 2 5.97 12.15 -5.40
C VAL A 2 6.60 10.92 -6.06
N ASP A 3 6.11 9.72 -5.74
CA ASP A 3 6.61 8.46 -6.33
C ASP A 3 6.17 8.24 -7.79
N ALA A 4 5.35 9.13 -8.35
CA ALA A 4 4.95 9.12 -9.76
C ALA A 4 5.77 10.11 -10.61
N ASP A 5 6.88 10.62 -10.07
CA ASP A 5 7.74 11.66 -10.66
C ASP A 5 7.01 12.97 -11.03
N ALA A 6 5.80 13.18 -10.50
CA ALA A 6 4.96 14.34 -10.79
C ALA A 6 5.29 15.56 -9.91
N LEU A 7 5.69 15.31 -8.66
CA LEU A 7 6.10 16.34 -7.71
C LEU A 7 7.51 16.10 -7.20
N SER A 8 8.39 17.09 -7.35
CA SER A 8 9.66 17.08 -6.64
C SER A 8 9.46 17.36 -5.15
N LYS A 9 10.43 16.94 -4.33
CA LYS A 9 10.42 17.17 -2.88
C LYS A 9 10.20 18.64 -2.52
N THR A 10 10.89 19.56 -3.19
CA THR A 10 10.77 21.01 -2.96
C THR A 10 9.35 21.53 -3.23
N GLU A 11 8.66 20.96 -4.22
CA GLU A 11 7.31 21.37 -4.59
C GLU A 11 6.29 20.84 -3.59
N ALA A 12 6.45 19.59 -3.15
CA ALA A 12 5.65 18.99 -2.09
C ALA A 12 5.85 19.71 -0.73
N ASP A 13 7.08 20.16 -0.44
CA ASP A 13 7.43 20.82 0.82
C ASP A 13 6.70 22.16 1.03
N LYS A 14 6.21 22.83 -0.03
CA LYS A 14 5.41 24.05 0.11
C LYS A 14 4.07 23.82 0.80
N PHE A 15 3.42 22.69 0.49
CA PHE A 15 2.17 22.29 1.12
C PHE A 15 2.42 21.51 2.42
N ARG A 16 3.55 20.81 2.52
CA ARG A 16 3.97 20.14 3.76
C ARG A 16 4.33 21.12 4.88
N ASN A 17 4.74 22.34 4.56
CA ASN A 17 5.15 23.32 5.56
C ASN A 17 4.15 24.47 5.71
N LEU A 18 2.85 24.21 5.51
CA LEU A 18 1.81 25.18 5.82
C LEU A 18 1.90 25.59 7.30
N THR A 19 1.98 26.89 7.53
CA THR A 19 2.21 27.50 8.85
C THR A 19 1.03 27.32 9.81
N ASN A 20 -0.16 27.05 9.28
CA ASN A 20 -1.37 26.73 10.05
C ASN A 20 -1.61 25.21 10.04
N PRO A 21 -1.45 24.52 11.19
CA PRO A 21 -1.66 23.07 11.28
C PRO A 21 -3.06 22.61 10.88
N LYS A 22 -4.10 23.43 11.12
CA LYS A 22 -5.48 23.11 10.71
C LYS A 22 -5.67 23.24 9.21
N ALA A 23 -5.01 24.22 8.58
CA ALA A 23 -5.02 24.35 7.13
C ALA A 23 -4.30 23.17 6.48
N GLN A 24 -3.22 22.71 7.09
CA GLN A 24 -2.46 21.58 6.64
C GLN A 24 -3.27 20.28 6.66
N GLU A 25 -3.87 19.92 7.80
CA GLU A 25 -4.78 18.77 7.94
C GLU A 25 -5.93 18.83 6.92
N LYS A 26 -6.54 20.00 6.76
CA LYS A 26 -7.64 20.20 5.82
C LYS A 26 -7.19 20.01 4.37
N TYR A 27 -6.05 20.56 3.99
CA TYR A 27 -5.51 20.42 2.64
C TYR A 27 -5.28 18.94 2.28
N TYR A 28 -4.68 18.16 3.17
CA TYR A 28 -4.48 16.73 2.92
C TYR A 28 -5.78 15.93 2.88
N THR A 29 -6.76 16.30 3.71
CA THR A 29 -8.09 15.69 3.67
C THR A 29 -8.75 15.92 2.30
N GLU A 30 -8.74 17.15 1.79
CA GLU A 30 -9.34 17.45 0.48
C GLU A 30 -8.55 16.85 -0.69
N LEU A 31 -7.22 16.74 -0.57
CA LEU A 31 -6.39 16.04 -1.54
C LEU A 31 -6.78 14.55 -1.65
N LEU A 32 -7.02 13.89 -0.52
CA LEU A 32 -7.50 12.50 -0.49
C LEU A 32 -8.92 12.37 -1.05
N ASN A 33 -9.83 13.28 -0.70
CA ASN A 33 -11.20 13.30 -1.25
C ASN A 33 -11.18 13.49 -2.78
N SER A 34 -10.31 14.35 -3.29
CA SER A 34 -10.15 14.60 -4.72
C SER A 34 -9.63 13.35 -5.44
N LEU A 35 -8.63 12.67 -4.85
CA LEU A 35 -8.12 11.40 -5.39
C LEU A 35 -9.21 10.32 -5.41
N GLU A 36 -9.98 10.18 -4.35
CA GLU A 36 -11.09 9.22 -4.29
C GLU A 36 -12.14 9.52 -5.36
N THR A 37 -12.49 10.79 -5.54
CA THR A 37 -13.42 11.25 -6.58
C THR A 37 -12.91 10.87 -7.96
N ASN A 38 -11.64 11.17 -8.27
CA ASN A 38 -11.05 10.82 -9.56
C ASN A 38 -11.02 9.32 -9.80
N ILE A 39 -10.63 8.53 -8.81
CA ILE A 39 -10.63 7.05 -8.91
C ILE A 39 -12.04 6.53 -9.18
N ASN A 40 -13.07 7.11 -8.57
CA ASN A 40 -14.45 6.71 -8.82
C ASN A 40 -14.91 7.11 -10.24
N THR A 41 -14.56 8.31 -10.71
CA THR A 41 -14.81 8.74 -12.09
C THR A 41 -14.17 7.79 -13.11
N LEU A 42 -12.93 7.37 -12.89
CA LEU A 42 -12.26 6.39 -13.74
C LEU A 42 -13.00 5.05 -13.77
N ARG A 43 -13.43 4.56 -12.60
CA ARG A 43 -14.19 3.30 -12.50
C ARG A 43 -15.52 3.35 -13.25
N GLU A 44 -16.24 4.47 -13.18
CA GLU A 44 -17.48 4.67 -13.93
C GLU A 44 -17.24 4.65 -15.45
N LYS A 45 -16.06 5.11 -15.87
CA LYS A 45 -15.61 5.08 -17.27
C LYS A 45 -14.96 3.76 -17.69
N GLY A 46 -14.80 2.80 -16.77
CA GLY A 46 -14.14 1.52 -17.03
C GLY A 46 -12.62 1.59 -17.13
N LEU A 47 -12.00 2.65 -16.61
CA LEU A 47 -10.55 2.92 -16.64
C LEU A 47 -9.90 2.53 -15.30
N ASP A 48 -10.00 1.26 -14.89
CA ASP A 48 -9.46 0.78 -13.60
C ASP A 48 -8.04 0.18 -13.69
N SER A 49 -7.36 0.35 -14.83
CA SER A 49 -6.01 -0.16 -14.99
C SER A 49 -5.01 0.59 -14.10
N LYS A 50 -3.91 -0.09 -13.79
CA LYS A 50 -2.78 0.53 -13.09
C LYS A 50 -2.29 1.79 -13.82
N THR A 51 -2.27 1.78 -15.16
CA THR A 51 -1.80 2.89 -15.98
C THR A 51 -2.71 4.10 -15.85
N ALA A 52 -4.03 3.93 -15.89
CA ALA A 52 -4.98 5.05 -15.71
C ALA A 52 -4.89 5.66 -14.30
N VAL A 53 -4.72 4.82 -13.28
CA VAL A 53 -4.54 5.29 -11.90
C VAL A 53 -3.23 6.05 -11.76
N GLU A 54 -2.13 5.55 -12.32
CA GLU A 54 -0.83 6.26 -12.31
C GLU A 54 -0.90 7.59 -13.07
N ALA A 55 -1.57 7.63 -14.23
CA ALA A 55 -1.78 8.86 -15.00
C ALA A 55 -2.61 9.89 -14.21
N THR A 56 -3.66 9.46 -13.52
CA THR A 56 -4.47 10.33 -12.66
C THR A 56 -3.67 10.89 -11.48
N ILE A 57 -2.87 10.05 -10.83
CA ILE A 57 -1.98 10.49 -9.74
C ILE A 57 -0.93 11.48 -10.24
N LYS A 58 -0.49 11.31 -11.50
CA LYS A 58 0.43 12.24 -12.14
C LYS A 58 -0.26 13.58 -12.44
N GLU A 59 -1.46 13.57 -13.00
CA GLU A 59 -2.24 14.78 -13.31
C GLU A 59 -2.47 15.63 -12.06
N MET A 60 -3.00 15.01 -11.00
CA MET A 60 -3.15 15.68 -9.70
C MET A 60 -1.84 16.27 -9.18
N GLY A 61 -0.70 15.60 -9.47
CA GLY A 61 0.63 16.08 -9.13
C GLY A 61 1.01 17.35 -9.89
N ASP A 62 0.75 17.37 -11.19
CA ASP A 62 1.02 18.50 -12.09
C ASP A 62 0.12 19.71 -11.76
N GLU A 63 -1.15 19.49 -11.42
CA GLU A 63 -2.08 20.53 -10.94
C GLU A 63 -1.67 21.08 -9.57
N THR A 64 -1.28 20.21 -8.65
CA THR A 64 -0.74 20.63 -7.35
C THR A 64 0.52 21.48 -7.52
N LYS A 65 1.37 21.14 -8.49
CA LYS A 65 2.56 21.90 -8.86
C LYS A 65 2.20 23.26 -9.44
N ALA A 66 1.18 23.35 -10.29
CA ALA A 66 0.68 24.62 -10.81
C ALA A 66 0.14 25.51 -9.69
N ASN A 67 -0.43 24.90 -8.65
CA ASN A 67 -1.02 25.57 -7.50
C ASN A 67 -0.05 26.03 -6.41
N GLN A 68 1.27 26.00 -6.62
CA GLN A 68 2.23 26.38 -5.58
C GLN A 68 2.03 27.79 -4.99
N GLN A 69 1.54 28.76 -5.77
CA GLN A 69 1.24 30.10 -5.24
C GLN A 69 0.03 30.09 -4.29
N GLN A 70 -0.87 29.12 -4.43
CA GLN A 70 -2.04 28.92 -3.58
C GLN A 70 -1.61 28.45 -2.18
N ALA A 71 -0.49 27.73 -2.06
CA ALA A 71 0.12 27.38 -0.76
C ALA A 71 0.53 28.65 0.03
N ASP A 72 1.13 29.62 -0.65
CA ASP A 72 1.50 30.91 -0.04
C ASP A 72 0.23 31.68 0.41
N ARG A 73 -0.83 31.67 -0.42
CA ARG A 73 -2.12 32.29 -0.08
C ARG A 73 -2.80 31.62 1.13
N ILE A 74 -2.72 30.30 1.26
CA ILE A 74 -3.21 29.58 2.44
C ILE A 74 -2.43 30.02 3.70
N ASN A 75 -1.12 30.21 3.59
CA ASN A 75 -0.30 30.74 4.69
C ASN A 75 -0.71 32.18 5.06
N ASP A 76 -0.95 33.04 4.07
CA ASP A 76 -1.36 34.42 4.26
C ASP A 76 -2.73 34.56 4.95
N CYS A 77 -3.59 33.55 4.85
CA CYS A 77 -4.86 33.50 5.60
C CYS A 77 -4.66 33.47 7.13
N GLY A 78 -3.47 33.07 7.63
CA GLY A 78 -3.19 32.96 9.05
C GLY A 78 -4.21 32.07 9.77
N SER A 79 -4.91 32.61 10.76
CA SER A 79 -5.95 31.90 11.54
C SER A 79 -7.38 32.03 10.99
N ASN A 80 -7.57 32.74 9.87
CA ASN A 80 -8.89 32.94 9.27
C ASN A 80 -9.34 31.68 8.52
N GLN A 81 -10.26 30.92 9.11
CA GLN A 81 -10.69 29.66 8.50
C GLN A 81 -11.52 29.82 7.23
N THR A 82 -12.31 30.87 7.10
CA THR A 82 -13.07 31.07 5.85
C THR A 82 -12.13 31.30 4.67
N CYS A 83 -11.05 32.06 4.89
CA CYS A 83 -10.00 32.25 3.89
C CYS A 83 -9.29 30.93 3.55
N VAL A 84 -8.87 30.17 4.57
CA VAL A 84 -8.22 28.85 4.37
C VAL A 84 -9.14 27.92 3.57
N ASP A 85 -10.42 27.88 3.90
CA ASP A 85 -11.41 27.04 3.26
C ASP A 85 -11.62 27.41 1.79
N GLU A 86 -11.72 28.71 1.49
CA GLU A 86 -11.84 29.21 0.13
C GLU A 86 -10.58 28.92 -0.70
N GLU A 87 -9.39 29.09 -0.13
CA GLU A 87 -8.15 28.84 -0.85
C GLU A 87 -7.89 27.34 -1.09
N ILE A 88 -8.21 26.47 -0.12
CA ILE A 88 -8.12 25.02 -0.30
C ILE A 88 -9.15 24.52 -1.31
N LYS A 89 -10.37 25.06 -1.26
CA LYS A 89 -11.42 24.67 -2.20
C LYS A 89 -11.03 24.95 -3.65
N LYS A 90 -10.39 26.09 -3.93
CA LYS A 90 -9.88 26.40 -5.27
C LYS A 90 -8.90 25.35 -5.78
N ILE A 91 -8.02 24.84 -4.91
CA ILE A 91 -7.12 23.74 -5.29
C ILE A 91 -7.92 22.47 -5.54
N SER A 92 -8.80 22.09 -4.61
CA SER A 92 -9.57 20.85 -4.72
C SER A 92 -10.44 20.81 -5.98
N ASP A 93 -11.06 21.93 -6.34
CA ASP A 93 -11.87 22.05 -7.57
C ASP A 93 -11.01 21.87 -8.84
N GLU A 94 -9.74 22.28 -8.81
CA GLU A 94 -8.78 22.07 -9.90
C GLU A 94 -8.17 20.66 -9.90
N LEU A 95 -8.28 19.89 -8.81
CA LEU A 95 -7.73 18.54 -8.72
C LEU A 95 -8.67 17.46 -9.28
N ILE A 96 -9.91 17.82 -9.60
CA ILE A 96 -10.91 16.87 -10.10
C ILE A 96 -10.74 16.73 -11.60
N ILE A 97 -10.47 15.51 -12.06
CA ILE A 97 -10.27 15.25 -13.48
C ILE A 97 -11.52 15.60 -14.29
N ASP A 98 -11.35 16.42 -15.31
CA ASP A 98 -12.42 16.82 -16.22
C ASP A 98 -12.66 15.78 -17.34
N GLU A 99 -13.62 16.06 -18.21
CA GLU A 99 -13.93 15.16 -19.33
C GLU A 99 -12.76 15.04 -20.32
N ASN A 100 -12.01 16.12 -20.55
CA ASN A 100 -10.87 16.12 -21.47
C ASN A 100 -9.70 15.32 -20.89
N GLU A 101 -9.35 15.54 -19.63
CA GLU A 101 -8.28 14.82 -18.93
C GLU A 101 -8.56 13.32 -18.88
N SER A 102 -9.82 12.95 -18.60
CA SER A 102 -10.22 11.54 -18.65
C SER A 102 -10.11 10.93 -20.06
N ALA A 103 -10.32 11.72 -21.11
CA ALA A 103 -10.16 11.26 -22.49
C ALA A 103 -8.68 11.10 -22.85
N GLU A 104 -7.80 11.97 -22.35
CA GLU A 104 -6.35 11.82 -22.49
C GLU A 104 -5.85 10.55 -21.80
N ILE A 105 -6.35 10.26 -20.59
CA ILE A 105 -6.04 9.02 -19.87
C ILE A 105 -6.47 7.79 -20.69
N THR A 106 -7.66 7.82 -21.30
CA THR A 106 -8.14 6.74 -22.18
C THR A 106 -7.21 6.50 -23.36
N ASN A 107 -6.77 7.55 -24.04
CA ASN A 107 -5.86 7.44 -25.19
C ASN A 107 -4.47 6.88 -24.80
N GLN A 108 -4.02 7.15 -23.57
CA GLN A 108 -2.78 6.59 -23.05
C GLN A 108 -2.88 5.08 -22.79
N GLU A 109 -4.05 4.57 -22.38
CA GLU A 109 -4.29 3.13 -22.26
C GLU A 109 -4.24 2.42 -23.62
N ASP A 110 -4.94 2.97 -24.62
CA ASP A 110 -4.98 2.38 -25.97
C ASP A 110 -3.60 2.29 -26.63
N SER A 111 -2.72 3.26 -26.33
CA SER A 111 -1.38 3.38 -26.92
C SER A 111 -0.35 2.39 -26.37
N GLN A 112 -0.65 1.63 -25.31
CA GLN A 112 0.28 0.68 -24.68
C GLN A 112 -0.03 -0.81 -24.96
N THR A 113 -1.00 -1.13 -25.83
CA THR A 113 -1.38 -2.54 -26.08
C THR A 113 -0.42 -3.22 -27.07
N PRO A 114 0.32 -4.27 -26.64
CA PRO A 114 -0.03 -5.61 -27.13
C PRO A 114 0.13 -6.68 -26.06
N THR A 115 -0.97 -7.13 -25.45
CA THR A 115 -1.22 -8.58 -25.26
C THR A 115 -2.69 -8.82 -24.92
N SER A 116 -3.32 -9.68 -25.71
CA SER A 116 -4.66 -10.22 -25.44
C SER A 116 -4.68 -11.06 -24.17
N GLN A 117 -5.56 -10.75 -23.23
CA GLN A 117 -6.18 -11.75 -22.35
C GLN A 117 -7.67 -11.42 -22.11
N PRO A 118 -8.51 -12.44 -21.89
CA PRO A 118 -9.93 -12.37 -22.13
C PRO A 118 -10.66 -11.57 -21.05
N THR A 119 -11.73 -10.93 -21.51
CA THR A 119 -12.76 -10.26 -20.74
C THR A 119 -13.26 -11.11 -19.59
N SER A 120 -12.89 -10.73 -18.37
CA SER A 120 -13.69 -11.03 -17.18
C SER A 120 -14.07 -9.70 -16.56
N SER A 121 -15.37 -9.48 -16.39
CA SER A 121 -15.93 -8.30 -15.76
C SER A 121 -15.36 -8.14 -14.34
N PRO A 122 -14.78 -7.00 -13.96
CA PRO A 122 -14.45 -6.76 -12.57
C PRO A 122 -15.75 -6.44 -11.83
N THR A 123 -16.12 -7.35 -10.94
CA THR A 123 -17.04 -7.01 -9.84
C THR A 123 -16.31 -5.98 -8.98
N GLN A 124 -16.99 -4.89 -8.62
CA GLN A 124 -16.48 -3.78 -7.77
C GLN A 124 -15.42 -4.28 -6.77
N GLY A 125 -14.15 -3.98 -7.06
CA GLY A 125 -13.06 -4.32 -6.17
C GLY A 125 -13.16 -3.47 -4.91
N SER A 126 -13.68 -4.04 -3.82
CA SER A 126 -13.54 -3.45 -2.50
C SER A 126 -12.04 -3.23 -2.24
N SER A 127 -11.63 -2.02 -1.87
CA SER A 127 -10.27 -1.75 -1.41
C SER A 127 -9.83 -2.84 -0.42
N LYS A 128 -8.70 -3.51 -0.68
CA LYS A 128 -8.10 -4.50 0.23
C LYS A 128 -7.12 -3.87 1.22
N LEU A 129 -7.05 -2.54 1.29
CA LEU A 129 -6.12 -1.84 2.16
C LEU A 129 -6.58 -1.97 3.62
N LYS A 130 -5.74 -2.62 4.42
CA LYS A 130 -6.00 -2.84 5.84
C LYS A 130 -5.46 -1.71 6.68
N LYS A 131 -6.11 -1.44 7.81
CA LYS A 131 -5.50 -0.68 8.91
C LYS A 131 -4.28 -1.45 9.42
N THR A 132 -3.20 -0.76 9.76
CA THR A 132 -2.00 -1.44 10.28
C THR A 132 -2.05 -1.70 11.78
N GLY A 133 -3.06 -1.17 12.48
CA GLY A 133 -3.16 -1.21 13.94
C GLY A 133 -2.40 -0.08 14.63
N GLN A 134 -1.59 0.69 13.91
CA GLN A 134 -0.95 1.88 14.46
C GLN A 134 -2.01 2.89 14.95
N THR A 135 -1.94 3.26 16.22
CA THR A 135 -2.84 4.26 16.84
C THR A 135 -2.12 5.51 17.30
N THR A 136 -0.78 5.46 17.37
CA THR A 136 0.08 6.60 17.72
C THR A 136 0.77 7.08 16.46
N SER A 137 0.65 8.38 16.16
CA SER A 137 1.36 9.02 15.06
C SER A 137 2.78 9.38 15.48
N TYR A 138 3.78 8.92 14.74
CA TYR A 138 5.21 9.22 14.95
C TYR A 138 5.75 10.20 13.91
N GLU A 139 5.13 10.23 12.74
CA GLU A 139 5.42 11.16 11.65
C GLU A 139 4.11 11.77 11.17
N GLN A 140 4.17 13.02 10.72
CA GLN A 140 2.97 13.70 10.24
C GLN A 140 2.36 12.93 9.06
N PHE A 141 1.05 12.65 9.14
CA PHE A 141 0.28 11.93 8.11
C PHE A 141 0.63 10.43 7.97
N ASP A 142 1.22 9.82 8.99
CA ASP A 142 1.38 8.37 9.04
C ASP A 142 0.06 7.62 9.32
N ASP A 143 0.10 6.29 9.36
CA ASP A 143 -1.12 5.48 9.58
C ASP A 143 -1.70 5.68 10.98
N GLY A 144 -0.88 6.05 11.98
CA GLY A 144 -1.36 6.44 13.30
C GLY A 144 -2.22 7.71 13.29
N TYR A 145 -1.97 8.61 12.34
CA TYR A 145 -2.77 9.82 12.12
C TYR A 145 -4.11 9.51 11.43
N TYR A 146 -4.07 8.83 10.29
CA TYR A 146 -5.27 8.58 9.47
C TYR A 146 -6.11 7.41 9.95
N GLN A 147 -5.47 6.29 10.31
CA GLN A 147 -6.11 5.03 10.69
C GLN A 147 -7.19 4.57 9.68
N ILE A 148 -6.96 4.85 8.40
CA ILE A 148 -7.87 4.55 7.28
C ILE A 148 -7.60 3.12 6.81
N GLY A 149 -8.67 2.39 6.44
CA GLY A 149 -8.58 1.04 5.91
C GLY A 149 -9.58 0.08 6.56
N ILE A 150 -9.60 -1.14 6.05
CA ILE A 150 -10.44 -2.22 6.58
C ILE A 150 -9.75 -2.80 7.83
N ALA A 151 -10.51 -3.00 8.90
CA ALA A 151 -9.98 -3.67 10.10
C ALA A 151 -9.50 -5.09 9.71
N PRO A 152 -8.27 -5.50 10.10
CA PRO A 152 -7.81 -6.86 9.87
C PRO A 152 -8.81 -7.89 10.42
N SER A 153 -9.03 -8.97 9.67
CA SER A 153 -9.91 -10.05 10.06
C SER A 153 -9.31 -11.37 9.62
N TYR A 154 -9.13 -12.27 10.57
CA TYR A 154 -8.51 -13.58 10.35
C TYR A 154 -9.42 -14.69 10.85
N SER A 155 -9.34 -15.85 10.21
CA SER A 155 -9.99 -17.08 10.66
C SER A 155 -9.01 -18.25 10.61
N ARG A 156 -9.00 -19.10 11.64
CA ARG A 156 -8.13 -20.27 11.72
C ARG A 156 -8.91 -21.55 11.42
N SER A 157 -8.31 -22.44 10.62
CA SER A 157 -8.79 -23.81 10.41
C SER A 157 -7.60 -24.77 10.40
N GLY A 158 -7.36 -25.45 11.53
CA GLY A 158 -6.20 -26.34 11.70
C GLY A 158 -4.89 -25.56 11.60
N ASP A 159 -4.09 -25.90 10.59
CA ASP A 159 -2.77 -25.33 10.32
C ASP A 159 -2.78 -24.17 9.32
N ILE A 160 -3.97 -23.65 9.01
CA ILE A 160 -4.16 -22.57 8.04
C ILE A 160 -4.84 -21.39 8.71
N VAL A 161 -4.26 -20.20 8.54
CA VAL A 161 -4.89 -18.91 8.86
C VAL A 161 -5.35 -18.25 7.56
N THR A 162 -6.65 -17.98 7.45
CA THR A 162 -7.25 -17.25 6.33
C THR A 162 -7.37 -15.78 6.70
N ASP A 163 -6.88 -14.92 5.82
CA ASP A 163 -7.09 -13.48 5.85
C ASP A 163 -8.41 -13.15 5.14
N ASN A 164 -9.44 -12.80 5.91
CA ASN A 164 -10.79 -12.59 5.39
C ASN A 164 -10.92 -11.28 4.57
N VAL A 165 -9.93 -10.38 4.62
CA VAL A 165 -9.94 -9.14 3.83
C VAL A 165 -9.31 -9.36 2.46
N THR A 166 -8.18 -10.07 2.40
CA THR A 166 -7.45 -10.27 1.14
C THR A 166 -7.86 -11.55 0.40
N GLY A 167 -8.38 -12.53 1.14
CA GLY A 167 -8.62 -13.90 0.68
C GLY A 167 -7.37 -14.78 0.69
N LEU A 168 -6.21 -14.26 1.12
CA LEU A 168 -4.98 -15.03 1.22
C LEU A 168 -5.06 -16.03 2.37
N GLN A 169 -4.41 -17.17 2.21
CA GLN A 169 -4.26 -18.15 3.27
C GLN A 169 -2.79 -18.39 3.59
N TRP A 170 -2.51 -18.57 4.87
CA TRP A 170 -1.18 -18.59 5.44
C TRP A 170 -0.95 -19.93 6.14
N GLN A 171 0.20 -20.54 5.88
CA GLN A 171 0.70 -21.68 6.63
C GLN A 171 0.90 -21.24 8.09
N ASP A 172 0.39 -22.00 9.06
CA ASP A 172 0.60 -21.77 10.50
C ASP A 172 0.63 -23.08 11.30
N ASP A 173 1.34 -24.09 10.80
CA ASP A 173 1.76 -25.30 11.51
C ASP A 173 3.06 -25.07 12.32
N GLU A 174 3.50 -26.09 13.08
CA GLU A 174 4.68 -26.01 13.95
C GLU A 174 5.98 -25.70 13.18
N GLU A 175 6.05 -26.07 11.89
CA GLU A 175 7.24 -25.84 11.06
C GLU A 175 7.56 -24.35 10.90
N VAL A 176 6.56 -23.46 10.93
CA VAL A 176 6.77 -22.00 10.82
C VAL A 176 7.66 -21.45 11.93
N GLY A 177 7.63 -22.06 13.12
CA GLY A 177 8.45 -21.67 14.27
C GLY A 177 9.83 -22.34 14.32
N GLN A 178 10.05 -23.39 13.54
CA GLN A 178 11.22 -24.27 13.68
C GLN A 178 12.15 -24.22 12.46
N VAL A 179 11.57 -24.11 11.27
CA VAL A 179 12.29 -24.17 10.00
C VAL A 179 12.94 -22.83 9.68
N ARG A 180 14.25 -22.89 9.40
CA ARG A 180 15.02 -21.79 8.81
C ARG A 180 15.69 -22.28 7.54
N LYS A 181 15.70 -21.45 6.51
CA LYS A 181 16.19 -21.80 5.17
C LYS A 181 16.95 -20.64 4.55
N THR A 182 17.88 -20.96 3.66
CA THR A 182 18.39 -19.95 2.71
C THR A 182 17.27 -19.51 1.77
N TRP A 183 17.46 -18.40 1.06
CA TRP A 183 16.40 -17.83 0.23
C TRP A 183 15.90 -18.77 -0.88
N GLU A 184 16.81 -19.46 -1.57
CA GLU A 184 16.43 -20.41 -2.64
C GLU A 184 15.77 -21.67 -2.07
N GLU A 185 16.23 -22.13 -0.91
CA GLU A 185 15.60 -23.25 -0.22
C GLU A 185 14.22 -22.87 0.31
N ALA A 186 14.00 -21.63 0.76
CA ALA A 186 12.69 -21.15 1.22
C ALA A 186 11.65 -21.15 0.09
N LYS A 187 12.06 -20.73 -1.12
CA LYS A 187 11.21 -20.80 -2.32
C LYS A 187 10.86 -22.24 -2.66
N SER A 188 11.88 -23.11 -2.65
CA SER A 188 11.72 -24.54 -2.93
C SER A 188 10.81 -25.21 -1.89
N TYR A 189 11.03 -24.92 -0.61
CA TYR A 189 10.23 -25.40 0.52
C TYR A 189 8.76 -25.04 0.34
N CYS A 190 8.43 -23.76 0.12
CA CYS A 190 7.04 -23.38 -0.07
C CYS A 190 6.42 -24.05 -1.29
N SER A 191 7.13 -24.15 -2.42
CA SER A 191 6.59 -24.79 -3.62
C SER A 191 6.34 -26.30 -3.48
N ALA A 192 7.03 -26.95 -2.53
CA ALA A 192 6.89 -28.38 -2.25
C ALA A 192 6.00 -28.66 -1.03
N LEU A 193 5.54 -27.63 -0.33
CA LEU A 193 4.80 -27.74 0.91
C LEU A 193 3.40 -28.34 0.64
N SER A 194 2.96 -29.23 1.54
CA SER A 194 1.60 -29.75 1.54
C SER A 194 1.03 -29.74 2.96
N VAL A 195 0.31 -28.67 3.31
CA VAL A 195 -0.27 -28.43 4.64
C VAL A 195 -1.77 -28.14 4.51
N GLY A 196 -2.57 -28.65 5.45
CA GLY A 196 -4.03 -28.46 5.49
C GLY A 196 -4.76 -28.94 4.22
N GLY A 197 -4.21 -29.96 3.54
CA GLY A 197 -4.76 -30.49 2.28
C GLY A 197 -4.54 -29.61 1.05
N GLN A 198 -3.67 -28.60 1.14
CA GLN A 198 -3.33 -27.68 0.05
C GLN A 198 -1.86 -27.83 -0.34
N SER A 199 -1.56 -27.66 -1.63
CA SER A 199 -0.21 -27.84 -2.20
C SER A 199 0.23 -26.71 -3.15
N ASP A 200 -0.55 -25.64 -3.24
CA ASP A 200 -0.32 -24.46 -4.09
C ASP A 200 0.33 -23.31 -3.29
N TRP A 201 1.20 -23.67 -2.35
CA TRP A 201 1.91 -22.75 -1.49
C TRP A 201 3.06 -22.07 -2.22
N ARG A 202 3.33 -20.82 -1.86
CA ARG A 202 4.46 -20.03 -2.37
C ARG A 202 5.07 -19.18 -1.27
N LEU A 203 6.30 -18.75 -1.50
CA LEU A 203 6.93 -17.74 -0.65
C LEU A 203 6.22 -16.38 -0.87
N PRO A 204 5.81 -15.68 0.19
CA PRO A 204 5.06 -14.43 0.09
C PRO A 204 5.93 -13.29 -0.42
N THR A 205 5.32 -12.28 -1.04
CA THR A 205 5.97 -11.01 -1.35
C THR A 205 6.16 -10.18 -0.07
N PRO A 206 7.04 -9.15 -0.06
CA PRO A 206 7.19 -8.24 1.07
C PRO A 206 5.85 -7.59 1.45
N LYS A 207 5.06 -7.16 0.46
CA LYS A 207 3.77 -6.51 0.67
C LYS A 207 2.78 -7.43 1.38
N GLU A 208 2.72 -8.71 1.00
CA GLU A 208 1.83 -9.67 1.66
C GLU A 208 2.24 -9.93 3.10
N LEU A 209 3.55 -10.05 3.38
CA LEU A 209 4.04 -10.19 4.76
C LEU A 209 3.71 -8.94 5.59
N MET A 210 3.85 -7.74 5.02
CA MET A 210 3.47 -6.49 5.68
C MET A 210 1.96 -6.41 5.95
N MET A 211 1.11 -7.00 5.11
CA MET A 211 -0.36 -7.01 5.30
C MET A 211 -0.84 -7.84 6.49
N ILE A 212 0.04 -8.66 7.09
CA ILE A 212 -0.28 -9.40 8.32
C ILE A 212 0.39 -8.81 9.57
N VAL A 213 1.25 -7.80 9.40
CA VAL A 213 1.86 -7.08 10.51
C VAL A 213 0.82 -6.25 11.26
N ASP A 214 0.88 -6.33 12.59
CA ASP A 214 0.11 -5.53 13.52
C ASP A 214 1.06 -4.53 14.21
N ASN A 215 1.07 -3.29 13.72
CA ASN A 215 1.92 -2.20 14.21
C ASN A 215 1.52 -1.68 15.61
N SER A 216 0.45 -2.20 16.22
CA SER A 216 0.15 -1.94 17.63
C SER A 216 0.96 -2.82 18.57
N LYS A 217 1.63 -3.85 18.04
CA LYS A 217 2.33 -4.87 18.81
C LYS A 217 3.84 -4.82 18.61
N PHE A 218 4.52 -5.40 19.58
CA PHE A 218 5.96 -5.61 19.59
C PHE A 218 6.25 -7.00 20.13
N ASP A 219 7.35 -7.61 19.68
CA ASP A 219 7.75 -8.96 20.02
C ASP A 219 6.69 -10.01 19.64
N SER A 220 6.51 -10.21 18.33
CA SER A 220 5.39 -10.90 17.65
C SER A 220 4.30 -9.94 17.17
N ALA A 221 4.68 -9.08 16.22
CA ALA A 221 3.82 -8.09 15.58
C ALA A 221 2.80 -8.72 14.60
N LEU A 222 2.05 -9.74 15.03
CA LEU A 222 0.94 -10.35 14.29
C LEU A 222 -0.33 -10.44 15.15
N ASP A 223 -1.47 -10.69 14.50
CA ASP A 223 -2.71 -11.06 15.19
C ASP A 223 -2.56 -12.39 15.98
N SER A 224 -3.23 -12.50 17.13
CA SER A 224 -3.18 -13.69 17.99
C SER A 224 -3.74 -14.97 17.33
N THR A 225 -4.44 -14.83 16.20
CA THR A 225 -4.90 -15.97 15.38
C THR A 225 -3.73 -16.78 14.80
N PHE A 226 -2.57 -16.13 14.59
CA PHE A 226 -1.31 -16.79 14.25
C PHE A 226 -0.65 -17.32 15.51
N VAL A 227 -0.76 -18.63 15.74
CA VAL A 227 -0.28 -19.27 16.98
C VAL A 227 1.14 -19.80 16.85
N ASN A 228 1.59 -20.09 15.63
CA ASN A 228 2.94 -20.58 15.34
C ASN A 228 3.81 -19.45 14.78
N VAL A 229 4.15 -18.50 15.64
CA VAL A 229 5.03 -17.36 15.30
C VAL A 229 6.35 -17.46 16.05
N THR A 230 7.44 -17.13 15.34
CA THR A 230 8.69 -16.75 15.98
C THR A 230 8.90 -15.25 15.78
N SER A 231 9.24 -14.54 16.84
CA SER A 231 9.67 -13.15 16.80
C SER A 231 11.04 -13.03 16.11
N TYR A 232 11.04 -13.11 14.77
CA TYR A 232 12.25 -13.19 13.95
C TYR A 232 12.03 -12.68 12.52
N ARG A 233 13.08 -12.79 11.70
CA ARG A 233 13.10 -12.40 10.29
C ARG A 233 12.48 -13.51 9.43
N TYR A 234 11.60 -13.11 8.52
CA TYR A 234 10.94 -13.98 7.55
C TYR A 234 11.31 -13.61 6.12
N TRP A 235 11.65 -14.61 5.31
CA TRP A 235 11.95 -14.41 3.90
C TRP A 235 10.71 -13.99 3.10
N SER A 236 10.91 -13.04 2.18
CA SER A 236 9.99 -12.77 1.08
C SER A 236 10.53 -13.31 -0.24
N SER A 237 9.69 -13.42 -1.26
CA SER A 237 10.02 -13.89 -2.61
C SER A 237 10.70 -12.83 -3.50
N THR A 238 10.90 -11.61 -3.00
CA THR A 238 11.42 -10.50 -3.82
C THR A 238 12.92 -10.31 -3.57
N SER A 239 13.71 -10.37 -4.66
CA SER A 239 15.13 -10.00 -4.62
C SER A 239 15.30 -8.50 -4.43
N TYR A 240 16.38 -8.08 -3.78
CA TYR A 240 16.70 -6.67 -3.64
C TYR A 240 17.20 -6.13 -4.99
N ALA A 241 16.57 -5.08 -5.50
CA ALA A 241 16.82 -4.61 -6.87
C ALA A 241 18.25 -4.08 -7.07
N SER A 242 18.80 -3.41 -6.06
CA SER A 242 20.15 -2.81 -6.13
C SER A 242 21.28 -3.83 -5.97
N ASP A 243 21.00 -5.00 -5.40
CA ASP A 243 21.96 -6.10 -5.27
C ASP A 243 21.25 -7.46 -5.26
N SER A 244 21.38 -8.20 -6.36
CA SER A 244 20.71 -9.49 -6.55
C SER A 244 21.18 -10.60 -5.62
N SER A 245 22.29 -10.42 -4.90
CA SER A 245 22.74 -11.35 -3.86
C SER A 245 21.93 -11.23 -2.56
N TYR A 246 21.09 -10.19 -2.45
CA TYR A 246 20.20 -9.93 -1.32
C TYR A 246 18.72 -10.15 -1.70
N ALA A 247 17.90 -10.40 -0.69
CA ALA A 247 16.45 -10.43 -0.80
C ALA A 247 15.78 -9.73 0.37
N TRP A 248 14.54 -9.30 0.16
CA TRP A 248 13.74 -8.63 1.18
C TRP A 248 13.26 -9.61 2.25
N ILE A 249 13.22 -9.14 3.49
CA ILE A 249 12.69 -9.82 4.67
C ILE A 249 11.75 -8.90 5.43
N VAL A 250 10.85 -9.50 6.22
CA VAL A 250 10.06 -8.77 7.23
C VAL A 250 10.41 -9.32 8.60
N ASN A 251 10.67 -8.44 9.56
CA ASN A 251 10.99 -8.79 10.94
C ASN A 251 9.73 -8.73 11.80
N PHE A 252 9.22 -9.88 12.26
CA PHE A 252 8.02 -9.92 13.10
C PHE A 252 8.28 -9.56 14.56
N TYR A 253 9.52 -9.19 14.93
CA TYR A 253 9.78 -8.53 16.20
C TYR A 253 9.14 -7.13 16.26
N ASP A 254 9.22 -6.36 15.17
CA ASP A 254 8.85 -4.94 15.13
C ASP A 254 8.08 -4.53 13.86
N GLY A 255 7.80 -5.46 12.96
CA GLY A 255 7.08 -5.20 11.71
C GLY A 255 7.95 -4.62 10.58
N ASN A 256 9.24 -4.40 10.80
CA ASN A 256 10.10 -3.68 9.87
C ASN A 256 10.54 -4.52 8.67
N VAL A 257 10.75 -3.84 7.54
CA VAL A 257 11.21 -4.44 6.29
C VAL A 257 12.70 -4.15 6.10
N HIS A 258 13.48 -5.18 5.76
CA HIS A 258 14.91 -5.06 5.50
C HIS A 258 15.32 -5.93 4.30
N TRP A 259 16.59 -5.88 3.91
CA TRP A 259 17.19 -6.82 2.96
C TRP A 259 18.37 -7.55 3.64
N ASN A 260 18.57 -8.82 3.28
CA ASN A 260 19.70 -9.62 3.76
C ASN A 260 20.24 -10.56 2.69
N SER A 261 21.47 -11.04 2.89
CA SER A 261 22.14 -11.98 1.99
C SER A 261 21.30 -13.25 1.82
N LYS A 262 21.08 -13.68 0.58
CA LYS A 262 20.32 -14.88 0.24
C LYS A 262 20.90 -16.18 0.81
N THR A 263 22.17 -16.16 1.22
CA THR A 263 22.87 -17.28 1.85
C THR A 263 22.59 -17.42 3.35
N ASN A 264 21.93 -16.45 3.97
CA ASN A 264 21.57 -16.52 5.40
C ASN A 264 20.31 -17.39 5.60
N GLU A 265 20.21 -18.02 6.76
CA GLU A 265 19.04 -18.81 7.12
C GLU A 265 18.03 -17.99 7.95
N TYR A 266 16.82 -17.82 7.43
CA TYR A 266 15.72 -17.13 8.11
C TYR A 266 14.44 -17.96 8.10
N SER A 267 13.47 -17.57 8.93
CA SER A 267 12.19 -18.26 9.05
C SER A 267 11.38 -18.15 7.76
N VAL A 268 10.49 -19.12 7.55
CA VAL A 268 9.65 -19.21 6.35
C VAL A 268 8.20 -19.39 6.77
N ARG A 269 7.31 -18.58 6.21
CA ARG A 269 5.87 -18.74 6.30
C ARG A 269 5.31 -18.67 4.89
N CYS A 270 4.73 -19.76 4.41
CA CYS A 270 4.20 -19.80 3.05
C CYS A 270 2.78 -19.22 2.97
N VAL A 271 2.44 -18.69 1.81
CA VAL A 271 1.12 -18.12 1.50
C VAL A 271 0.54 -18.80 0.26
N ARG A 272 -0.78 -18.82 0.13
CA ARG A 272 -1.51 -19.26 -1.07
C ARG A 272 -2.68 -18.33 -1.38
N GLY A 273 -3.20 -18.43 -2.60
CA GLY A 273 -4.20 -17.51 -3.15
C GLY A 273 -3.60 -16.20 -3.66
N GLY A 274 -4.43 -15.38 -4.32
CA GLY A 274 -4.05 -14.08 -4.89
C GLY A 274 -3.00 -14.16 -5.99
N GLN A 275 -3.42 -13.94 -7.24
CA GLN A 275 -2.57 -13.50 -8.35
C GLN A 275 -3.24 -12.30 -9.02
#